data_AF-A0A8D8P8Z1-F1
#
_entry.id   AF-A0A8D8P8Z1-F1
#
_cell.length_a   1.000
_cell.length_b   1.000
_cell.length_c   1.000
_cell.angle_alpha   90.00
_cell.angle_beta   90.00
_cell.angle_gamma   90.00
#
_symmetry.space_group_name_H-M   'P 1'
#
loop_
_entity.id
_entity.type
_entity.pdbx_description
1 polymer ?
#
loop_
_entity_poly.entity_id
_entity_poly.type
_entity_poly.pdbx_seq_one_letter_code
_entity_poly.pdbx_strand_id
1 'polypeptide(L)'
;LTLLNGKHTLAWIEHFPNLRTMKLHNAEIPNWPDFYAAIALLKALSAVKLKCVKADQHKQLEDSPTVTNIEDLNVICCDVSKDFLATLISSCPKLVNIHLENMQFVDDDTVRALCKSSNHLKTLSFCGLTNVTNESVNAIAEYRPQLDKVSFEECQNVTREEVKALRKTKTYKVLWREWRKWADEKE
;
A
#
# COMPACT_ATOMS: atom_id res chain seq x y z
N LEU A 1 13.21 -11.02 8.83
CA LEU A 1 12.47 -11.88 9.78
C LEU A 1 11.06 -12.05 9.22
N THR A 2 10.61 -13.28 8.98
CA THR A 2 9.20 -13.56 8.66
C THR A 2 8.59 -14.10 9.94
N LEU A 3 7.75 -13.30 10.60
CA LEU A 3 7.07 -13.76 11.80
C LEU A 3 5.80 -14.50 11.37
N LEU A 4 5.75 -15.78 11.70
CA LEU A 4 4.63 -16.68 11.49
C LEU A 4 4.09 -17.07 12.86
N ASN A 5 2.81 -16.75 13.09
CA ASN A 5 1.94 -17.13 14.21
C ASN A 5 2.23 -16.53 15.60
N GLY A 6 1.12 -16.15 16.25
CA GLY A 6 0.99 -15.91 17.69
C GLY A 6 0.73 -14.44 18.04
N LYS A 7 -0.19 -14.20 19.00
CA LYS A 7 -0.39 -12.90 19.67
C LYS A 7 0.94 -12.45 20.25
N HIS A 8 1.71 -11.67 19.51
CA HIS A 8 3.04 -11.26 19.92
C HIS A 8 3.18 -9.75 19.89
N THR A 9 3.68 -9.23 21.01
CA THR A 9 4.07 -7.85 21.18
C THR A 9 5.11 -7.46 20.14
N LEU A 10 5.21 -6.17 19.82
CA LEU A 10 6.20 -5.64 18.89
C LEU A 10 7.61 -5.52 19.50
N ALA A 11 7.80 -5.99 20.73
CA ALA A 11 9.04 -5.88 21.50
C ALA A 11 10.26 -6.56 20.84
N TRP A 12 10.03 -7.54 19.96
CA TRP A 12 11.12 -8.15 19.20
C TRP A 12 11.86 -7.15 18.30
N ILE A 13 11.21 -6.05 17.87
CA ILE A 13 11.81 -5.02 17.01
C ILE A 13 13.06 -4.40 17.64
N GLU A 14 13.08 -4.24 18.96
CA GLU A 14 14.21 -3.68 19.72
C GLU A 14 15.48 -4.53 19.57
N HIS A 15 15.32 -5.83 19.32
CA HIS A 15 16.43 -6.76 19.14
C HIS A 15 17.02 -6.73 17.72
N PHE A 16 16.37 -6.03 16.79
CA PHE A 16 16.80 -5.92 15.39
C PHE A 16 16.87 -4.45 14.91
N PRO A 17 17.72 -3.60 15.51
CA PRO A 17 17.78 -2.17 15.19
C PRO A 17 18.16 -1.87 13.74
N ASN A 18 18.83 -2.81 13.06
CA ASN A 18 19.27 -2.69 11.67
C ASN A 18 18.33 -3.38 10.67
N LEU A 19 17.09 -3.71 11.08
CA LEU A 19 16.12 -4.37 10.21
C LEU A 19 15.78 -3.48 9.01
N ARG A 20 16.13 -3.94 7.81
CA ARG A 20 15.83 -3.22 6.55
C ARG A 20 14.49 -3.60 5.94
N THR A 21 14.04 -4.82 6.18
CA THR A 21 12.81 -5.35 5.60
C THR A 21 12.02 -6.11 6.65
N MET A 22 10.78 -5.65 6.88
CA MET A 22 9.81 -6.31 7.74
C MET A 22 8.75 -6.98 6.87
N LYS A 23 8.49 -8.27 7.15
CA LYS A 23 7.43 -9.03 6.49
C LYS A 23 6.58 -9.72 7.54
N LEU A 24 5.29 -9.42 7.54
CA LEU A 24 4.29 -10.08 8.39
C LEU A 24 3.26 -10.77 7.51
N HIS A 25 2.98 -12.04 7.80
CA HIS A 25 2.01 -12.83 7.07
C HIS A 25 1.12 -13.60 8.06
N ASN A 26 -0.19 -13.44 7.92
CA ASN A 26 -1.17 -14.09 8.79
C ASN A 26 -0.88 -13.83 10.29
N ALA A 27 -0.66 -12.57 10.62
CA ALA A 27 -0.21 -12.12 11.94
C ALA A 27 -1.28 -11.28 12.64
N GLU A 28 -1.27 -11.31 13.97
CA GLU A 28 -2.11 -10.46 14.82
C GLU A 28 -1.19 -9.48 15.56
N ILE A 29 -1.47 -8.18 15.44
CA ILE A 29 -0.78 -7.12 16.16
C ILE A 29 -1.68 -6.55 17.25
N PRO A 30 -1.12 -5.98 18.34
CA PRO A 30 -1.95 -5.40 19.41
C PRO A 30 -2.89 -4.32 18.90
N ASN A 31 -2.38 -3.39 18.11
CA ASN A 31 -3.11 -2.35 17.39
C ASN A 31 -2.17 -1.67 16.37
N TRP A 32 -2.76 -0.98 15.39
CA TRP A 32 -2.02 -0.26 14.35
C TRP A 32 -1.15 0.90 14.88
N PRO A 33 -1.60 1.71 15.86
CA PRO A 33 -0.73 2.75 16.47
C PRO A 33 0.57 2.21 17.09
N ASP A 34 0.51 1.13 17.87
CA ASP A 34 1.71 0.51 18.44
C ASP A 34 2.63 -0.04 17.35
N PHE A 35 2.05 -0.63 16.30
CA PHE A 35 2.79 -1.08 15.10
C PHE A 35 3.54 0.07 14.46
N TYR A 36 2.85 1.20 14.27
CA TYR A 36 3.43 2.40 13.71
C TYR A 36 4.58 2.95 14.55
N ALA A 37 4.38 3.06 15.86
CA ALA A 37 5.41 3.50 16.80
C ALA A 37 6.65 2.60 16.71
N ALA A 38 6.46 1.28 16.64
CA ALA A 38 7.57 0.34 16.58
C ALA A 38 8.36 0.43 15.26
N ILE A 39 7.70 0.55 14.10
CA ILE A 39 8.41 0.73 12.82
C ILE A 39 9.11 2.09 12.73
N ALA A 40 8.59 3.13 13.40
CA ALA A 40 9.20 4.46 13.42
C ALA A 40 10.56 4.50 14.17
N LEU A 41 10.80 3.55 15.07
CA LEU A 41 12.08 3.37 15.76
C LEU A 41 13.15 2.77 14.84
N LEU A 42 12.75 1.99 13.83
CA LEU A 42 13.66 1.29 12.93
C LEU A 42 14.21 2.21 11.82
N LYS A 43 15.30 2.93 12.12
CA LYS A 43 15.87 3.91 11.18
C LYS A 43 16.39 3.32 9.86
N ALA A 44 16.78 2.05 9.86
CA ALA A 44 17.24 1.33 8.68
C ALA A 44 16.11 0.68 7.86
N LEU A 45 14.86 0.69 8.34
CA LEU A 45 13.74 0.03 7.70
C LEU A 45 13.36 0.78 6.42
N SER A 46 13.46 0.08 5.29
CA SER A 46 13.11 0.60 3.97
C SER A 46 11.95 -0.15 3.31
N ALA A 47 11.61 -1.35 3.79
CA ALA A 47 10.53 -2.13 3.19
C ALA A 47 9.62 -2.76 4.25
N VAL A 48 8.31 -2.57 4.10
CA VAL A 48 7.26 -3.14 4.95
C VAL A 48 6.28 -3.91 4.07
N LYS A 49 6.14 -5.21 4.31
CA LYS A 49 5.22 -6.09 3.58
C LYS A 49 4.28 -6.78 4.55
N LEU A 50 3.00 -6.46 4.46
CA LEU A 50 1.94 -6.93 5.34
C LEU A 50 0.94 -7.72 4.52
N LYS A 51 0.68 -8.95 4.92
CA LYS A 51 -0.33 -9.80 4.28
C LYS A 51 -1.19 -10.47 5.34
N CYS A 52 -2.50 -10.27 5.26
CA CYS A 52 -3.46 -10.84 6.21
C CYS A 52 -3.09 -10.50 7.67
N VAL A 53 -2.72 -9.25 7.92
CA VAL A 53 -2.41 -8.76 9.28
C VAL A 53 -3.67 -8.13 9.86
N LYS A 54 -3.99 -8.49 11.10
CA LYS A 54 -5.15 -7.98 11.83
C LYS A 54 -4.74 -7.34 13.16
N ALA A 55 -5.48 -6.33 13.59
CA ALA A 55 -5.33 -5.72 14.91
C ALA A 55 -6.28 -6.36 15.93
N ASP A 56 -5.79 -6.73 17.11
CA ASP A 56 -6.60 -7.20 18.23
C ASP A 56 -7.48 -6.06 18.80
N GLN A 57 -6.94 -4.84 18.80
CA GLN A 57 -7.63 -3.63 19.26
C GLN A 57 -7.65 -2.55 18.18
N HIS A 58 -8.81 -1.93 17.99
CA HIS A 58 -8.94 -0.72 17.18
C HIS A 58 -8.73 0.51 18.07
N LYS A 59 -7.61 1.20 17.88
CA LYS A 59 -7.29 2.48 18.54
C LYS A 59 -7.15 3.56 17.49
N GLN A 60 -7.55 4.78 17.84
CA GLN A 60 -7.22 5.96 17.03
C GLN A 60 -5.72 6.20 17.08
N LEU A 61 -5.17 6.66 15.96
CA LEU A 61 -3.76 7.04 15.89
C LEU A 61 -3.60 8.38 16.62
N GLU A 62 -2.67 8.45 17.57
CA GLU A 62 -2.33 9.71 18.22
C GLU A 62 -1.56 10.62 17.25
N ASP A 63 -1.72 11.93 17.39
CA ASP A 63 -1.06 12.96 16.59
C ASP A 63 0.46 12.96 16.83
N SER A 64 1.18 12.06 16.18
CA SER A 64 2.63 12.15 16.05
C SER A 64 3.11 11.46 14.77
N PRO A 65 2.99 12.12 13.60
CA PRO A 65 3.55 11.61 12.37
C PRO A 65 5.08 11.60 12.47
N THR A 66 5.64 10.46 12.86
CA THR A 66 7.08 10.25 12.85
C THR A 66 7.52 9.85 11.45
N VAL A 67 8.30 10.70 10.77
CA VAL A 67 8.81 10.40 9.43
C VAL A 67 9.61 9.09 9.45
N THR A 68 9.29 8.19 8.53
CA THR A 68 9.99 6.92 8.31
C THR A 68 10.82 6.96 7.02
N ASN A 69 11.70 5.97 6.83
CA ASN A 69 12.52 5.82 5.63
C ASN A 69 11.97 4.75 4.67
N ILE A 70 10.67 4.43 4.75
CA ILE A 70 10.08 3.38 3.94
C ILE A 70 10.04 3.80 2.46
N GLU A 71 10.56 2.92 1.61
CA GLU A 71 10.63 3.03 0.16
C GLU A 71 9.72 2.01 -0.54
N ASP A 72 9.46 0.84 0.06
CA ASP A 72 8.61 -0.23 -0.48
C ASP A 72 7.53 -0.61 0.54
N LEU A 73 6.28 -0.24 0.26
CA LEU A 73 5.12 -0.57 1.09
C LEU A 73 4.20 -1.53 0.34
N ASN A 74 3.94 -2.68 0.95
CA ASN A 74 3.00 -3.66 0.44
C ASN A 74 1.99 -4.01 1.54
N VAL A 75 0.69 -3.80 1.27
CA VAL A 75 -0.40 -4.09 2.21
C VAL A 75 -1.48 -4.90 1.48
N ILE A 76 -1.66 -6.14 1.91
CA ILE A 76 -2.58 -7.11 1.29
C ILE A 76 -3.55 -7.61 2.35
N CYS A 77 -4.86 -7.46 2.11
CA CYS A 77 -5.91 -8.07 2.93
C CYS A 77 -5.72 -7.79 4.45
N CYS A 78 -5.32 -6.57 4.81
CA CYS A 78 -5.15 -6.15 6.20
C CYS A 78 -6.34 -5.31 6.66
N ASP A 79 -6.66 -5.33 7.94
CA ASP A 79 -7.78 -4.57 8.54
C ASP A 79 -7.41 -3.11 8.89
N VAL A 80 -6.59 -2.50 8.04
CA VAL A 80 -6.09 -1.13 8.22
C VAL A 80 -7.20 -0.12 7.95
N SER A 81 -7.40 0.86 8.83
CA SER A 81 -8.33 1.96 8.59
C SER A 81 -7.79 2.94 7.54
N LYS A 82 -8.70 3.67 6.87
CA LYS A 82 -8.33 4.72 5.91
C LYS A 82 -7.39 5.76 6.52
N ASP A 83 -7.71 6.23 7.72
CA ASP A 83 -6.93 7.27 8.42
C ASP A 83 -5.51 6.79 8.77
N PHE A 84 -5.38 5.52 9.18
CA PHE A 84 -4.07 4.95 9.45
C PHE A 84 -3.25 4.84 8.18
N LEU A 85 -3.83 4.32 7.10
CA LEU A 85 -3.13 4.19 5.83
C LEU A 85 -2.69 5.55 5.29
N ALA A 86 -3.55 6.57 5.39
CA ALA A 86 -3.22 7.94 5.01
C ALA A 86 -2.06 8.49 5.84
N THR A 87 -2.06 8.25 7.16
CA THR A 87 -0.98 8.71 8.04
C THR A 87 0.34 7.97 7.79
N LEU A 88 0.28 6.66 7.53
CA LEU A 88 1.45 5.88 7.16
C LEU A 88 2.06 6.41 5.87
N ILE A 89 1.23 6.64 4.85
CA ILE A 89 1.66 7.18 3.55
C ILE A 89 2.24 8.59 3.68
N SER A 90 1.60 9.48 4.45
CA SER A 90 2.11 10.86 4.66
C SER A 90 3.43 10.89 5.41
N SER A 91 3.70 9.86 6.22
CA SER A 91 4.92 9.71 6.99
C SER A 91 6.06 8.99 6.24
N CYS A 92 5.84 8.61 4.98
CA CYS A 92 6.83 7.95 4.12
C CYS A 92 7.19 8.85 2.91
N PRO A 93 7.96 9.95 3.09
CA PRO A 93 8.27 10.87 1.99
C PRO A 93 9.17 10.27 0.90
N LYS A 94 9.87 9.17 1.21
CA LYS A 94 10.77 8.45 0.29
C LYS A 94 10.09 7.28 -0.42
N LEU A 95 8.78 7.17 -0.35
CA LEU A 95 8.06 6.00 -0.85
C LEU A 95 8.20 5.88 -2.36
N VAL A 96 8.77 4.77 -2.82
CA VAL A 96 9.07 4.48 -4.24
C VAL A 96 8.05 3.49 -4.81
N ASN A 97 7.72 2.45 -4.07
CA ASN A 97 6.85 1.38 -4.51
C ASN A 97 5.69 1.20 -3.53
N ILE A 98 4.48 1.14 -4.07
CA ILE A 98 3.27 0.84 -3.30
C ILE A 98 2.49 -0.26 -3.99
N HIS A 99 2.11 -1.26 -3.20
CA HIS A 99 1.17 -2.30 -3.61
C HIS A 99 0.05 -2.43 -2.56
N LEU A 100 -1.19 -2.23 -3.00
CA LEU A 100 -2.39 -2.38 -2.18
C LEU A 100 -3.30 -3.43 -2.83
N GLU A 101 -3.63 -4.48 -2.08
CA GLU A 101 -4.45 -5.58 -2.58
C GLU A 101 -5.59 -5.93 -1.62
N ASN A 102 -6.80 -6.06 -2.17
CA ASN A 102 -8.01 -6.43 -1.43
C ASN A 102 -8.24 -5.54 -0.19
N MET A 103 -8.00 -4.25 -0.33
CA MET A 103 -8.18 -3.24 0.72
C MET A 103 -9.49 -2.47 0.50
N GLN A 104 -10.53 -2.80 1.27
CA GLN A 104 -11.89 -2.25 1.05
C GLN A 104 -12.00 -0.74 1.33
N PHE A 105 -11.13 -0.19 2.17
CA PHE A 105 -11.18 1.23 2.54
C PHE A 105 -10.37 2.15 1.62
N VAL A 106 -9.66 1.59 0.63
CA VAL A 106 -8.87 2.37 -0.32
C VAL A 106 -9.77 2.87 -1.44
N ASP A 107 -9.90 4.19 -1.51
CA ASP A 107 -10.73 4.92 -2.47
C ASP A 107 -9.93 5.98 -3.23
N ASP A 108 -10.61 6.72 -4.11
CA ASP A 108 -9.99 7.75 -4.95
C ASP A 108 -9.33 8.88 -4.15
N ASP A 109 -9.88 9.26 -3.00
CA ASP A 109 -9.27 10.26 -2.11
C ASP A 109 -7.97 9.74 -1.51
N THR A 110 -7.93 8.46 -1.13
CA THR A 110 -6.72 7.80 -0.64
C THR A 110 -5.63 7.79 -1.72
N VAL A 111 -5.98 7.43 -2.95
CA VAL A 111 -5.04 7.43 -4.09
C VAL A 111 -4.57 8.86 -4.40
N ARG A 112 -5.46 9.85 -4.37
CA ARG A 112 -5.12 11.26 -4.58
C ARG A 112 -4.15 11.77 -3.50
N ALA A 113 -4.39 11.45 -2.23
CA ALA A 113 -3.50 11.83 -1.13
C ALA A 113 -2.11 11.21 -1.29
N LEU A 114 -2.04 9.92 -1.63
CA LEU A 114 -0.80 9.21 -1.96
C LEU A 114 -0.05 9.86 -3.14
N CYS A 115 -0.80 10.25 -4.18
CA CYS A 115 -0.25 10.95 -5.34
C CYS A 115 0.19 12.39 -5.02
N LYS A 116 -0.13 12.93 -3.85
CA LYS A 116 0.38 14.24 -3.41
C LYS A 116 1.52 14.11 -2.39
N SER A 117 1.57 13.06 -1.58
CA SER A 117 2.52 12.93 -0.46
C SER A 117 3.94 12.51 -0.86
N SER A 118 4.13 11.60 -1.83
CA SER A 118 5.46 11.06 -2.19
C SER A 118 5.95 11.36 -3.61
N ASN A 119 6.84 12.33 -3.76
CA ASN A 119 7.41 12.74 -5.06
C ASN A 119 8.34 11.71 -5.70
N HIS A 120 8.69 10.63 -4.99
CA HIS A 120 9.62 9.60 -5.47
C HIS A 120 8.92 8.33 -5.96
N LEU A 121 7.58 8.34 -6.04
CA LEU A 121 6.83 7.18 -6.50
C LEU A 121 7.21 6.78 -7.92
N LYS A 122 7.57 5.51 -8.06
CA LYS A 122 7.92 4.85 -9.32
C LYS A 122 6.94 3.75 -9.69
N THR A 123 6.44 3.02 -8.70
CA THR A 123 5.49 1.93 -8.95
C THR A 123 4.26 2.06 -8.08
N LEU A 124 3.08 2.06 -8.72
CA LEU A 124 1.78 1.93 -8.07
C LEU A 124 1.09 0.67 -8.54
N SER A 125 0.66 -0.17 -7.61
CA SER A 125 -0.08 -1.39 -7.92
C SER A 125 -1.32 -1.49 -7.05
N PHE A 126 -2.46 -1.57 -7.72
CA PHE A 126 -3.76 -1.77 -7.10
C PHE A 126 -4.32 -3.09 -7.59
N CYS A 127 -4.73 -3.95 -6.65
CA CYS A 127 -5.27 -5.26 -6.94
C CYS A 127 -6.58 -5.48 -6.16
N GLY A 128 -7.67 -5.84 -6.82
CA GLY A 128 -8.95 -6.15 -6.17
C GLY A 128 -9.54 -4.99 -5.36
N LEU A 129 -9.23 -3.74 -5.73
CA LEU A 129 -9.77 -2.55 -5.03
C LEU A 129 -11.13 -2.18 -5.61
N THR A 130 -12.18 -2.23 -4.79
CA THR A 130 -13.55 -1.99 -5.23
C THR A 130 -13.95 -0.52 -5.22
N ASN A 131 -13.28 0.33 -4.45
CA ASN A 131 -13.64 1.75 -4.30
C ASN A 131 -12.71 2.71 -5.08
N VAL A 132 -11.79 2.15 -5.87
CA VAL A 132 -10.91 2.88 -6.79
C VAL A 132 -11.59 2.95 -8.16
N THR A 133 -11.70 4.16 -8.71
CA THR A 133 -12.39 4.44 -9.98
C THR A 133 -11.48 5.15 -10.99
N ASN A 134 -12.06 5.59 -12.10
CA ASN A 134 -11.39 6.43 -13.09
C ASN A 134 -10.86 7.75 -12.51
N GLU A 135 -11.41 8.24 -11.40
CA GLU A 135 -10.87 9.42 -10.69
C GLU A 135 -9.44 9.18 -10.18
N SER A 136 -9.14 7.99 -9.64
CA SER A 136 -7.77 7.59 -9.29
C SER A 136 -6.86 7.58 -10.51
N VAL A 137 -7.34 7.10 -11.65
CA VAL A 137 -6.56 7.05 -12.89
C VAL A 137 -6.16 8.48 -13.31
N ASN A 138 -7.12 9.40 -13.29
CA ASN A 138 -6.91 10.81 -13.59
C ASN A 138 -5.93 11.48 -12.62
N ALA A 139 -6.11 11.24 -11.31
CA ALA A 139 -5.23 11.79 -10.28
C ALA A 139 -3.78 11.32 -10.46
N ILE A 140 -3.56 10.04 -10.80
CA ILE A 140 -2.22 9.52 -11.10
C ILE A 140 -1.65 10.20 -12.36
N ALA A 141 -2.47 10.37 -13.39
CA ALA A 141 -2.07 11.03 -14.63
C ALA A 141 -1.61 12.47 -14.38
N GLU A 142 -2.32 13.20 -13.52
CA GLU A 142 -2.09 14.61 -13.17
C GLU A 142 -0.83 14.77 -12.29
N TYR A 143 -0.79 14.08 -11.15
CA TYR A 143 0.21 14.34 -10.12
C TYR A 143 1.50 13.52 -10.27
N ARG A 144 1.49 12.42 -11.04
CA ARG A 144 2.61 11.48 -11.12
C ARG A 144 3.08 11.19 -12.56
N PRO A 145 3.53 12.22 -13.31
CA PRO A 145 4.00 12.03 -14.69
C PRO A 145 5.31 11.24 -14.79
N GLN A 146 6.08 11.09 -13.70
CA GLN A 146 7.40 10.44 -13.66
C GLN A 146 7.39 9.01 -13.07
N LEU A 147 6.22 8.38 -13.02
CA LEU A 147 6.14 6.95 -12.67
C LEU A 147 6.93 6.12 -13.68
N ASP A 148 7.30 4.92 -13.27
CA ASP A 148 7.84 3.90 -14.17
C ASP A 148 6.74 2.88 -14.51
N LYS A 149 5.85 2.60 -13.56
CA LYS A 149 4.75 1.63 -13.70
C LYS A 149 3.52 1.98 -12.87
N VAL A 150 2.33 1.78 -13.44
CA VAL A 150 1.06 1.68 -12.72
C VAL A 150 0.31 0.41 -13.13
N SER A 151 -0.34 -0.27 -12.19
CA SER A 151 -1.20 -1.43 -12.47
C SER A 151 -2.53 -1.35 -11.74
N PHE A 152 -3.59 -1.66 -12.48
CA PHE A 152 -4.96 -1.81 -11.98
C PHE A 152 -5.42 -3.22 -12.30
N GLU A 153 -5.24 -4.12 -11.37
CA GLU A 153 -5.67 -5.51 -11.50
C GLU A 153 -6.96 -5.64 -10.71
N GLU A 154 -8.03 -6.09 -11.36
CA GLU A 154 -9.26 -6.50 -10.68
C GLU A 154 -9.97 -5.36 -9.94
N CYS A 155 -9.62 -4.11 -10.27
CA CYS A 155 -10.31 -2.91 -9.83
C CYS A 155 -11.59 -2.75 -10.66
N GLN A 156 -12.71 -3.22 -10.11
CA GLN A 156 -13.99 -3.34 -10.84
C GLN A 156 -14.55 -2.02 -11.39
N ASN A 157 -14.19 -0.90 -10.77
CA ASN A 157 -14.69 0.43 -11.14
C ASN A 157 -13.68 1.26 -11.96
N VAL A 158 -12.57 0.65 -12.39
CA VAL A 158 -11.60 1.25 -13.32
C VAL A 158 -11.86 0.70 -14.71
N THR A 159 -12.27 1.58 -15.63
CA THR A 159 -12.66 1.14 -16.98
C THR A 159 -11.45 0.94 -17.89
N ARG A 160 -11.59 0.01 -18.83
CA ARG A 160 -10.58 -0.28 -19.85
C ARG A 160 -10.28 0.95 -20.71
N GLU A 161 -11.30 1.75 -21.00
CA GLU A 161 -11.23 2.96 -21.81
C GLU A 161 -10.30 3.99 -21.16
N GLU A 162 -10.46 4.22 -19.85
CA GLU A 162 -9.65 5.18 -19.11
C GLU A 162 -8.18 4.75 -19.04
N VAL A 163 -7.93 3.48 -18.77
CA VAL A 163 -6.56 2.93 -18.77
C VAL A 163 -5.93 3.02 -20.17
N LYS A 164 -6.70 2.79 -21.24
CA LYS A 164 -6.22 3.00 -22.61
C LYS A 164 -5.88 4.46 -22.88
N ALA A 165 -6.68 5.41 -22.38
CA ALA A 165 -6.40 6.83 -22.49
C ALA A 165 -5.10 7.19 -21.74
N LEU A 166 -4.92 6.66 -20.52
CA LEU A 166 -3.68 6.84 -19.76
C LEU A 166 -2.45 6.32 -20.51
N ARG A 167 -2.54 5.13 -21.11
CA ARG A 167 -1.46 4.54 -21.94
C ARG A 167 -1.05 5.41 -23.12
N LYS A 168 -1.98 6.18 -23.69
CA LYS A 168 -1.71 7.06 -24.84
C LYS A 168 -1.07 8.37 -24.41
N THR A 169 -1.36 8.84 -23.20
CA THR A 169 -0.95 10.17 -22.73
C THR A 169 0.32 10.13 -21.87
N LYS A 170 0.73 8.95 -21.39
CA LYS A 170 1.85 8.79 -20.46
C LYS A 170 2.89 7.82 -21.00
N THR A 171 4.14 8.04 -20.62
CA THR A 171 5.30 7.26 -21.08
C THR A 171 5.57 6.02 -20.23
N TYR A 172 4.97 5.94 -19.04
CA TYR A 172 5.18 4.85 -18.09
C TYR A 172 4.33 3.63 -18.38
N LYS A 173 4.76 2.47 -17.87
CA LYS A 173 4.08 1.20 -18.11
C LYS A 173 2.75 1.13 -17.37
N VAL A 174 1.64 1.15 -18.10
CA VAL A 174 0.29 0.97 -17.53
C VAL A 174 -0.16 -0.47 -17.73
N LEU A 175 -0.49 -1.20 -16.67
CA LEU A 175 -1.09 -2.53 -16.72
C LEU A 175 -2.55 -2.47 -16.25
N TRP A 176 -3.37 -3.33 -16.86
CA TRP A 176 -4.76 -3.50 -16.44
C TRP A 176 -5.22 -4.92 -16.75
N ARG A 177 -5.93 -5.53 -15.81
CA ARG A 177 -6.47 -6.89 -15.90
C ARG A 177 -7.79 -6.95 -15.13
N GLU A 178 -8.76 -7.74 -15.59
CA GLU A 178 -9.97 -8.10 -14.84
C GLU A 178 -9.92 -9.60 -14.49
N TRP A 179 -10.55 -10.03 -13.39
CA TRP A 179 -10.88 -11.46 -13.20
C TRP A 179 -11.93 -11.85 -14.24
N ARG A 180 -11.51 -12.23 -15.45
CA ARG A 180 -12.31 -13.13 -16.30
C ARG A 180 -11.42 -14.07 -17.11
N LYS A 181 -11.62 -15.35 -16.80
CA LYS A 181 -11.24 -16.58 -17.52
C LYS A 181 -9.80 -17.11 -17.36
N TRP A 182 -9.44 -17.56 -16.16
CA TRP A 182 -8.49 -18.68 -16.03
C TRP A 182 -9.15 -20.06 -16.31
N ALA A 183 -10.46 -20.10 -16.55
CA ALA A 183 -11.20 -21.34 -16.83
C ALA A 183 -11.26 -21.71 -18.33
N ASP A 184 -10.97 -20.79 -19.27
CA ASP A 184 -11.15 -21.05 -20.71
C ASP A 184 -9.87 -20.87 -21.57
N GLU A 185 -8.69 -20.67 -20.97
CA GLU A 185 -7.41 -20.61 -21.69
C GLU A 185 -6.40 -21.67 -21.20
N LYS A 186 -6.92 -22.82 -20.76
CA LYS A 186 -6.17 -24.06 -20.59
C LYS A 186 -6.99 -25.27 -21.07
N GLU A 187 -7.34 -25.27 -22.35
CA GLU A 187 -7.48 -26.49 -23.18
C GLU A 187 -6.93 -26.20 -24.58
#